data_AF-A0A2V8LU61-F1
#
_entry.id   AF-A0A2V8LU61-F1
#
_cell.length_a   1.000
_cell.length_b   1.000
_cell.length_c   1.000
_cell.angle_alpha   90.00
_cell.angle_beta   90.00
_cell.angle_gamma   90.00
#
_symmetry.space_group_name_H-M   'P 1'
#
loop_
_entity.id
_entity.type
_entity.pdbx_description
1 polymer ?
#
loop_
_entity_poly.entity_id
_entity_poly.type
_entity_poly.pdbx_seq_one_letter_code
_entity_poly.pdbx_strand_id
1 'polypeptide(L)'
;MCLAHQIPERGEYRLAIIKTYKDDKSYYTEGDQIVFKRPLSIPRNSVVLPLGYEIVSCSVATQVLTESDDRLKLAFVNAGSGGSLEVTIRARKLKSVPPVLAGGSTPWEVER
;
A
#
# COMPACT_ATOMS: atom_id res chain seq x y z
N MET A 1 -21.53 10.23 -6.28
CA MET A 1 -20.21 10.77 -6.67
C MET A 1 -20.31 11.19 -8.13
N CYS A 2 -20.16 12.47 -8.44
CA CYS A 2 -20.14 13.01 -9.81
C CYS A 2 -18.72 13.49 -10.14
N LEU A 3 -18.37 13.52 -11.43
CA LEU A 3 -17.08 14.05 -11.88
C LEU A 3 -17.08 15.58 -11.70
N ALA A 4 -15.91 16.15 -11.42
CA ALA A 4 -15.77 17.60 -11.26
C ALA A 4 -16.13 18.35 -12.55
N HIS A 5 -15.89 17.74 -13.71
CA HIS A 5 -16.22 18.28 -15.03
C HIS A 5 -16.55 17.14 -16.01
N GLN A 6 -17.17 17.49 -17.15
CA GLN A 6 -17.41 16.53 -18.23
C GLN A 6 -16.09 16.05 -18.85
N ILE A 7 -16.08 14.79 -19.31
CA ILE A 7 -14.96 14.26 -20.09
C ILE A 7 -15.23 14.60 -21.57
N PRO A 8 -14.28 15.22 -22.28
CA PRO A 8 -14.38 15.45 -23.73
C PRO A 8 -14.59 14.14 -24.50
N GLU A 9 -15.09 14.22 -25.74
CA GLU A 9 -15.48 13.05 -26.58
C GLU A 9 -14.36 12.02 -26.82
N ARG A 10 -13.09 12.39 -26.60
CA ARG A 10 -11.92 11.50 -26.64
C ARG A 10 -10.99 11.68 -25.43
N GLY A 11 -11.51 12.27 -24.35
CA GLY A 11 -10.76 12.50 -23.12
C GLY A 11 -10.70 11.26 -22.24
N GLU A 12 -9.71 11.25 -21.34
CA GLU A 12 -9.62 10.29 -20.25
C GLU A 12 -9.64 11.02 -18.90
N TYR A 13 -10.11 10.34 -17.86
CA TYR A 13 -10.06 10.86 -16.50
C TYR A 13 -9.52 9.78 -15.56
N ARG A 14 -8.53 10.14 -14.74
CA ARG A 14 -7.99 9.23 -13.72
C ARG A 14 -8.75 9.41 -12.42
N LEU A 15 -9.32 8.31 -11.92
CA LEU A 15 -10.00 8.29 -10.63
C LEU A 15 -9.12 7.60 -9.61
N ALA A 16 -8.89 8.25 -8.48
CA ALA A 16 -8.35 7.63 -7.28
C ALA A 16 -9.51 7.28 -6.36
N ILE A 17 -9.68 5.99 -6.05
CA ILE A 17 -10.68 5.52 -5.11
C ILE A 17 -9.99 5.22 -3.80
N ILE A 18 -10.21 6.08 -2.80
CA ILE A 18 -9.75 5.86 -1.43
C ILE A 18 -10.90 5.23 -0.67
N LYS A 19 -10.69 4.02 -0.17
CA LYS A 19 -11.71 3.28 0.57
C LYS A 19 -11.11 2.60 1.78
N THR A 20 -11.76 2.77 2.93
CA THR A 20 -11.51 1.93 4.10
C THR A 20 -12.25 0.61 3.90
N TYR A 21 -11.50 -0.48 3.78
CA TYR A 21 -12.09 -1.81 3.71
C TYR A 21 -12.24 -2.37 5.13
N LYS A 22 -13.46 -2.76 5.48
CA LYS A 22 -13.75 -3.60 6.64
C LYS A 22 -14.32 -4.92 6.12
N ASP A 23 -13.46 -5.92 6.04
CA ASP A 23 -13.80 -7.25 5.53
C ASP A 23 -12.93 -8.30 6.23
N ASP A 24 -13.54 -9.03 7.17
CA ASP A 24 -12.84 -9.97 8.04
C ASP A 24 -12.21 -11.15 7.27
N LYS A 25 -12.63 -11.38 6.01
CA LYS A 25 -12.01 -12.39 5.14
C LYS A 25 -10.71 -11.91 4.51
N SER A 26 -10.63 -10.61 4.20
CA SER A 26 -9.48 -10.01 3.51
C SER A 26 -8.53 -9.27 4.46
N TYR A 27 -8.97 -8.95 5.67
CA TYR A 27 -8.20 -8.26 6.69
C TYR A 27 -8.51 -8.84 8.06
N TYR A 28 -7.54 -9.52 8.67
CA TYR A 28 -7.72 -10.23 9.93
C TYR A 28 -6.42 -10.29 10.73
N THR A 29 -6.48 -10.83 11.94
CA THR A 29 -5.30 -10.99 12.80
C THR A 29 -4.91 -12.46 12.87
N GLU A 30 -3.60 -12.72 12.85
CA GLU A 30 -2.99 -14.03 13.13
C GLU A 30 -1.89 -13.83 14.16
N GLY A 31 -2.16 -14.21 15.43
CA GLY A 31 -1.21 -13.99 16.52
C GLY A 31 -0.95 -12.51 16.79
N ASP A 32 0.30 -12.07 16.68
CA ASP A 32 0.74 -10.68 16.85
C ASP A 32 0.75 -9.87 15.53
N GLN A 33 0.25 -10.46 14.44
CA GLN A 33 0.27 -9.87 13.10
C GLN A 33 -1.12 -9.53 12.61
N ILE A 34 -1.20 -8.46 11.81
CA ILE A 34 -2.31 -8.22 10.89
C ILE A 34 -1.97 -8.83 9.53
N VAL A 35 -2.98 -9.42 8.89
CA VAL A 35 -2.88 -10.01 7.57
C VAL A 35 -3.88 -9.32 6.66
N PHE A 36 -3.39 -8.76 5.57
CA PHE A 36 -4.22 -8.34 4.44
C PHE A 36 -4.04 -9.36 3.31
N LYS A 37 -5.12 -10.01 2.87
CA LYS A 37 -5.10 -11.02 1.81
C LYS A 37 -6.22 -10.76 0.82
N ARG A 38 -5.89 -10.32 -0.39
CA ARG A 38 -6.88 -9.99 -1.42
C ARG A 38 -6.34 -10.04 -2.84
N PRO A 39 -7.14 -10.49 -3.83
CA PRO A 39 -6.88 -10.23 -5.23
C PRO A 39 -7.03 -8.74 -5.58
N LEU A 40 -6.06 -8.16 -6.28
CA LEU A 40 -6.08 -6.79 -6.78
C LEU A 40 -6.04 -6.78 -8.32
N SER A 41 -7.16 -6.45 -8.97
CA SER A 41 -7.29 -6.46 -10.44
C SER A 41 -7.04 -5.10 -11.11
N ILE A 42 -7.16 -3.99 -10.37
CA ILE A 42 -6.91 -2.65 -10.91
C ILE A 42 -5.40 -2.53 -11.24
N PRO A 43 -4.99 -1.89 -12.35
CA PRO A 43 -3.58 -1.83 -12.74
C PRO A 43 -2.63 -1.19 -11.71
N ARG A 44 -3.13 -0.26 -10.89
CA ARG A 44 -2.38 0.42 -9.83
C ARG A 44 -3.17 0.38 -8.54
N ASN A 45 -2.60 -0.20 -7.50
CA ASN A 45 -3.21 -0.25 -6.17
C ASN A 45 -2.21 0.21 -5.12
N SER A 46 -2.72 0.64 -3.97
CA SER A 46 -1.89 0.82 -2.79
C SER A 46 -2.63 0.37 -1.53
N VAL A 47 -1.89 -0.23 -0.62
CA VAL A 47 -2.36 -0.54 0.73
C VAL A 47 -1.54 0.30 1.71
N VAL A 48 -2.23 1.01 2.60
CA VAL A 48 -1.60 1.81 3.65
C VAL A 48 -1.79 1.08 4.97
N LEU A 49 -0.70 0.80 5.66
CA LEU A 49 -0.74 0.16 6.98
C LEU A 49 -1.14 1.18 8.06
N PRO A 50 -1.75 0.73 9.17
CA PRO A 50 -1.94 1.60 10.32
C PRO A 50 -0.61 2.13 10.85
N LEU A 51 -0.64 3.31 11.48
CA LEU A 51 0.56 3.91 12.08
C LEU A 51 1.16 2.97 13.13
N GLY A 52 2.49 2.91 13.18
CA GLY A 52 3.22 2.07 14.13
C GLY A 52 3.25 0.59 13.79
N TYR A 53 3.01 0.22 12.53
CA TYR A 53 3.21 -1.14 12.02
C TYR A 53 4.44 -1.22 11.11
N GLU A 54 5.14 -2.35 11.18
CA GLU A 54 6.19 -2.73 10.24
C GLU A 54 5.72 -3.85 9.31
N ILE A 55 6.26 -3.88 8.09
CA ILE A 55 6.00 -4.93 7.12
C ILE A 55 6.83 -6.16 7.51
N VAL A 56 6.16 -7.30 7.73
CA VAL A 56 6.83 -8.59 7.99
C VAL A 56 7.09 -9.31 6.67
N SER A 57 6.12 -9.32 5.75
CA SER A 57 6.27 -9.93 4.44
C SER A 57 5.23 -9.40 3.46
N CYS A 58 5.57 -9.40 2.16
CA CYS A 58 4.63 -9.20 1.07
C CYS A 58 4.80 -10.31 0.03
N SER A 59 3.70 -10.92 -0.43
CA SER A 59 3.75 -12.02 -1.41
C SER A 59 4.13 -11.59 -2.83
N VAL A 60 4.20 -10.27 -3.08
CA VAL A 60 4.43 -9.70 -4.41
C VAL A 60 5.43 -8.54 -4.31
N ALA A 61 6.15 -8.28 -5.40
CA ALA A 61 7.03 -7.12 -5.49
C ALA A 61 6.21 -5.82 -5.36
N THR A 62 6.73 -4.89 -4.57
CA THR A 62 6.04 -3.64 -4.24
C THR A 62 7.04 -2.52 -3.96
N GLN A 63 6.62 -1.29 -4.23
CA GLN A 63 7.34 -0.12 -3.78
C GLN A 63 6.81 0.28 -2.40
N VAL A 64 7.70 0.40 -1.42
CA VAL A 64 7.37 0.89 -0.08
C VAL A 64 7.67 2.37 0.00
N LEU A 65 6.68 3.14 0.44
CA LEU A 65 6.75 4.59 0.60
C LEU A 65 6.28 4.96 2.02
N THR A 66 6.79 6.07 2.53
CA THR A 66 6.28 6.69 3.76
C THR A 66 5.33 7.81 3.35
N GLU A 67 4.08 7.76 3.84
CA GLU A 67 3.13 8.86 3.68
C GLU A 67 3.51 10.04 4.59
N SER A 68 2.94 11.22 4.36
CA SER A 68 3.26 12.44 5.15
C SER A 68 2.88 12.34 6.63
N ASP A 69 2.13 11.31 7.02
CA ASP A 69 1.72 11.00 8.39
C ASP A 69 2.42 9.75 8.96
N ASP A 70 3.61 9.42 8.42
CA ASP A 70 4.51 8.34 8.83
C ASP A 70 3.96 6.91 8.68
N ARG A 71 2.82 6.75 8.01
CA ARG A 71 2.31 5.42 7.65
C ARG A 71 3.07 4.83 6.47
N LEU A 72 3.30 3.53 6.52
CA LEU A 72 3.85 2.79 5.40
C LEU A 72 2.77 2.50 4.36
N LYS A 73 3.07 2.86 3.11
CA LYS A 73 2.28 2.54 1.92
C LYS A 73 3.03 1.56 1.04
N LEU A 74 2.34 0.48 0.68
CA LEU A 74 2.80 -0.49 -0.29
C LEU A 74 2.07 -0.21 -1.60
N ALA A 75 2.81 0.18 -2.64
CA ALA A 75 2.28 0.47 -3.97
C ALA A 75 2.56 -0.70 -4.93
N PHE A 76 1.52 -1.09 -5.67
CA PHE A 76 1.52 -2.26 -6.54
C PHE A 76 1.22 -1.84 -7.98
N VAL A 77 1.94 -2.44 -8.92
CA VAL A 77 1.64 -2.38 -10.35
C VAL A 77 1.27 -3.77 -10.81
N ASN A 78 0.02 -3.93 -11.26
CA ASN A 78 -0.42 -5.14 -11.96
C ASN A 78 -0.22 -4.92 -13.47
N ALA A 79 0.93 -5.37 -13.98
CA ALA A 79 1.33 -5.21 -15.38
C ALA A 79 0.73 -6.27 -16.34
N GLY A 80 -0.07 -7.22 -15.82
CA GLY A 80 -0.52 -8.39 -16.57
C GLY A 80 -1.67 -8.14 -17.55
N SER A 81 -1.91 -9.13 -18.40
CA SER A 81 -2.90 -9.15 -19.49
C SER A 81 -4.35 -9.46 -19.03
N GLY A 82 -4.76 -9.00 -17.84
CA GLY A 82 -6.15 -9.08 -17.38
C GLY A 82 -6.44 -9.95 -16.14
N GLY A 83 -5.42 -10.52 -15.48
CA GLY A 83 -5.57 -11.27 -14.23
C GLY A 83 -5.48 -10.41 -12.95
N SER A 84 -5.91 -10.94 -11.81
CA SER A 84 -5.70 -10.31 -10.49
C SER A 84 -4.34 -10.64 -9.91
N LEU A 85 -3.75 -9.69 -9.19
CA LEU A 85 -2.58 -9.94 -8.37
C LEU A 85 -3.01 -10.48 -6.99
N GLU A 86 -2.64 -11.71 -6.66
CA GLU A 86 -2.93 -12.31 -5.35
C GLU A 86 -2.00 -11.76 -4.27
N VAL A 87 -2.45 -10.70 -3.59
CA VAL A 87 -1.65 -9.97 -2.61
C VAL A 87 -1.93 -10.49 -1.20
N THR A 88 -0.86 -10.90 -0.51
CA THR A 88 -0.84 -11.15 0.93
C THR A 88 0.22 -10.26 1.57
N ILE A 89 -0.18 -9.43 2.52
CA ILE A 89 0.70 -8.57 3.32
C ILE A 89 0.55 -9.03 4.77
N ARG A 90 1.67 -9.30 5.43
CA ARG A 90 1.74 -9.50 6.88
C ARG A 90 2.45 -8.31 7.47
N ALA A 91 1.89 -7.75 8.52
CA ALA A 91 2.49 -6.65 9.25
C ALA A 91 2.29 -6.86 10.75
N ARG A 92 3.18 -6.30 11.56
CA ARG A 92 3.08 -6.38 13.02
C ARG A 92 3.32 -5.02 13.64
N LYS A 93 2.83 -4.84 14.87
CA LYS A 93 3.02 -3.59 15.60
C LYS A 93 4.50 -3.44 15.99
N LEU A 94 5.06 -2.26 15.73
CA LEU A 94 6.40 -1.90 16.20
C LEU A 94 6.40 -1.88 17.74
N LYS A 95 7.42 -2.51 18.33
CA LYS A 95 7.67 -2.42 19.78
C LYS A 95 8.07 -0.99 20.20
N SER A 96 8.68 -0.24 19.28
CA SER A 96 9.06 1.17 19.40
C SER A 96 9.29 1.73 18.00
N VAL A 97 8.95 3.00 17.75
CA VAL A 97 9.22 3.68 16.47
C VAL A 97 10.73 3.94 16.38
N PRO A 98 11.48 3.32 15.43
CA PRO A 98 12.91 3.56 15.32
C PRO A 98 13.19 5.01 14.88
N PRO A 99 14.28 5.63 15.38
CA PRO A 99 14.58 7.05 15.18
C PRO A 99 14.82 7.46 13.71
N VAL A 100 15.03 6.51 12.80
CA VAL A 100 15.11 6.76 11.34
C VAL A 100 13.81 7.35 10.77
N LEU A 101 12.66 7.09 11.39
CA LEU A 101 11.39 7.70 10.99
C LEU A 101 11.25 9.15 11.50
N ALA A 102 12.12 9.61 12.40
CA ALA A 102 12.04 10.93 13.04
C ALA A 102 12.96 11.99 12.43
N GLY A 103 13.80 11.64 11.46
CA GLY A 103 14.73 12.59 10.84
C GLY A 103 15.51 11.96 9.71
N GLY A 104 15.33 12.51 8.51
CA GLY A 104 15.98 12.03 7.29
C GLY A 104 17.50 11.99 7.43
N SER A 105 18.06 10.79 7.27
CA SER A 105 19.36 10.58 6.63
C SER A 105 19.42 9.12 6.17
N THR A 106 19.58 8.91 4.87
CA THR A 106 19.95 7.62 4.31
C THR A 106 21.42 7.35 4.65
N PRO A 107 21.78 6.20 5.22
CA PRO A 107 23.17 5.87 5.57
C PRO A 107 23.98 5.31 4.38
N TRP A 108 23.39 5.22 3.18
CA TRP A 108 24.12 4.81 1.98
C TRP A 108 24.41 6.04 1.11
N GLU A 109 25.55 6.66 1.34
CA GLU A 109 26.21 7.46 0.32
C GLU A 109 26.85 6.46 -0.64
N VAL A 110 26.31 6.31 -1.85
CA VAL A 110 26.93 5.47 -2.89
C VAL A 110 28.07 6.28 -3.48
N GLU A 111 29.28 5.97 -3.02
CA GLU A 111 30.51 6.31 -3.73
C GLU A 111 30.46 5.71 -5.14
N ARG A 112 30.51 6.58 -6.16
CA ARG A 112 31.01 6.29 -7.51
C ARG A 112 31.67 7.53 -8.09
#